data_AF-A0A0B6Y3K6-F1
#
_entry.id   AF-A0A0B6Y3K6-F1
#
_cell.length_a   1.000
_cell.length_b   1.000
_cell.length_c   1.000
_cell.angle_alpha   90.00
_cell.angle_beta   90.00
_cell.angle_gamma   90.00
#
_symmetry.space_group_name_H-M   'P 1'
#
loop_
_entity.id
_entity.type
_entity.pdbx_description
1 polymer ?
#
loop_
_entity_poly.entity_id
_entity_poly.type
_entity_poly.pdbx_seq_one_letter_code
_entity_poly.pdbx_strand_id
1 'polypeptide(L)' 'DEKILNAEINSFVSNTLDKGTTYEFRVSAKNEVDYGERAVITITTPDGAPSGAPQNFTAAGLTETSVRLTWDLPA' A
#
# COMPACT_ATOMS: atom_id res chain seq x y z
N ASP A 1 -11.62 0.68 7.73
CA ASP A 1 -12.88 0.57 8.48
C ASP A 1 -12.83 -0.57 9.49
N GLU A 2 -13.54 -0.40 10.60
CA GLU A 2 -13.67 -1.42 11.64
C GLU A 2 -14.55 -2.58 11.17
N LYS A 3 -14.16 -3.82 11.51
CA LYS A 3 -14.93 -5.01 11.17
C LYS A 3 -15.14 -5.89 12.38
N ILE A 4 -16.40 -6.17 12.70
CA ILE A 4 -16.79 -7.12 13.75
C ILE A 4 -16.90 -8.50 13.10
N LEU A 5 -16.17 -9.47 13.65
CA LEU A 5 -16.12 -10.86 13.18
C LEU A 5 -16.77 -11.78 14.23
N ASN A 6 -17.20 -12.96 13.79
CA ASN A 6 -17.67 -14.01 14.70
C ASN A 6 -16.52 -14.49 15.59
N ALA A 7 -16.82 -14.88 16.83
CA ALA A 7 -15.82 -15.28 17.82
C ALA A 7 -14.99 -16.52 17.42
N GLU A 8 -15.50 -17.33 16.50
CA GLU A 8 -14.79 -18.52 15.97
C GLU A 8 -13.75 -18.18 14.89
N ILE A 9 -13.76 -16.96 14.37
CA ILE A 9 -12.85 -16.52 13.31
C ILE A 9 -11.55 -16.04 13.95
N ASN A 10 -10.45 -16.73 13.66
CA ASN A 10 -9.10 -16.39 14.14
C ASN A 10 -8.21 -15.77 13.05
N SER A 11 -8.74 -15.53 11.84
CA SER A 11 -7.99 -14.98 10.71
C SER A 11 -8.84 -14.07 9.84
N PHE A 12 -8.21 -13.05 9.28
CA PHE A 12 -8.86 -12.11 8.37
C PHE A 12 -7.88 -11.67 7.29
N VAL A 13 -8.34 -11.60 6.04
CA VAL A 13 -7.55 -11.15 4.89
C VAL A 13 -8.22 -9.90 4.29
N SER A 14 -7.45 -8.83 4.15
CA SER A 14 -7.87 -7.62 3.44
C SER A 14 -7.30 -7.64 2.01
N ASN A 15 -8.17 -7.52 1.01
CA ASN A 15 -7.81 -7.53 -0.41
C ASN A 15 -7.85 -6.14 -1.07
N THR A 16 -8.09 -5.09 -0.29
CA THR A 16 -8.33 -3.72 -0.79
C THR A 16 -7.30 -2.74 -0.24
N LEU A 17 -6.09 -3.22 0.06
CA LEU A 17 -4.99 -2.40 0.53
C LEU A 17 -4.18 -1.87 -0.66
N ASP A 18 -3.71 -0.64 -0.54
CA ASP A 18 -2.81 -0.04 -1.50
C ASP A 18 -1.44 -0.71 -1.42
N LYS A 19 -0.76 -0.80 -2.56
CA LYS A 19 0.61 -1.34 -2.68
C LYS A 19 1.63 -0.36 -2.10
N GLY A 20 2.75 -0.86 -1.60
CA GLY A 20 3.84 -0.03 -1.05
C GLY A 20 3.41 0.87 0.12
N THR A 21 2.30 0.53 0.79
CA THR A 21 1.66 1.39 1.80
C THR A 21 1.76 0.74 3.17
N THR A 22 2.11 1.54 4.18
CA THR A 22 2.19 1.09 5.57
C THR A 22 0.84 1.23 6.26
N TYR A 23 0.32 0.14 6.79
CA TYR A 23 -0.91 0.08 7.56
C TYR A 23 -0.66 -0.36 8.99
N GLU A 24 -1.43 0.21 9.91
CA GLU A 24 -1.54 -0.26 11.29
C GLU A 24 -2.82 -1.08 11.46
N PHE A 25 -2.67 -2.34 11.83
CA PHE A 25 -3.78 -3.22 12.17
C PHE A 25 -3.97 -3.27 13.67
N ARG A 26 -5.23 -3.15 14.11
CA ARG A 26 -5.63 -3.24 15.51
C ARG A 26 -6.67 -4.33 15.67
N VAL A 27 -6.46 -5.24 16.62
CA VAL A 27 -7.38 -6.34 16.93
C VAL A 27 -7.71 -6.32 18.42
N SER A 28 -9.00 -6.39 18.75
CA SER A 28 -9.51 -6.50 20.13
C SER A 28 -10.59 -7.57 20.20
N ALA A 29 -10.60 -8.34 21.29
CA ALA A 29 -11.75 -9.14 21.65
C ALA A 29 -12.90 -8.24 22.10
N LYS A 30 -14.14 -8.57 21.72
CA LYS A 30 -15.35 -7.83 22.11
C LYS A 30 -16.27 -8.74 22.91
N ASN A 31 -16.79 -8.25 24.03
CA ASN A 31 -17.87 -8.89 24.78
C ASN A 31 -19.14 -8.01 24.78
N GLU A 32 -20.15 -8.35 25.58
CA GLU A 32 -21.40 -7.59 25.67
C GLU A 32 -21.23 -6.19 26.29
N VAL A 33 -20.13 -5.95 27.01
CA VAL A 33 -19.84 -4.68 27.68
C VAL A 33 -19.02 -3.76 26.77
N ASP A 34 -17.85 -4.21 26.31
CA ASP A 34 -16.95 -3.40 25.47
C ASP A 34 -15.84 -4.24 24.79
N TYR A 35 -14.91 -3.55 24.13
CA TYR A 35 -13.66 -4.06 23.59
C TYR A 35 -12.57 -4.17 24.67
N GLY A 36 -11.83 -5.28 24.65
CA GLY A 36 -10.61 -5.45 25.42
C GLY A 36 -9.41 -4.71 24.83
N GLU A 37 -8.24 -4.92 25.43
CA GLU A 37 -6.97 -4.35 24.98
C GLU A 37 -6.70 -4.65 23.51
N ARG A 38 -6.15 -3.65 22.79
CA ARG A 38 -5.85 -3.73 21.36
C ARG A 38 -4.46 -4.32 21.16
N ALA A 39 -4.39 -5.45 20.47
CA ALA A 39 -3.15 -5.88 19.82
C ALA A 39 -2.91 -5.01 18.58
N VAL A 40 -1.71 -4.45 18.45
CA VAL A 40 -1.34 -3.53 17.36
C VAL A 40 -0.15 -4.09 16.60
N ILE A 41 -0.24 -4.11 15.27
CA ILE A 41 0.87 -4.46 14.39
C ILE A 41 0.92 -3.52 13.20
N THR A 42 2.13 -3.17 12.77
CA THR A 42 2.37 -2.38 11.55
C THR A 42 2.86 -3.30 10.46
N ILE A 43 2.23 -3.23 9.28
CA ILE A 43 2.57 -4.04 8.12
C ILE A 43 2.70 -3.12 6.91
N THR A 44 3.78 -3.27 6.14
CA THR A 44 3.93 -2.61 4.84
C THR A 44 3.55 -3.59 3.75
N THR A 45 2.61 -3.21 2.88
CA THR A 45 2.28 -4.03 1.70
C THR A 45 3.44 -4.03 0.71
N PRO A 46 3.65 -5.12 -0.04
CA PRO A 46 4.65 -5.15 -1.09
C PRO A 46 4.43 -4.03 -2.12
N ASP A 47 5.52 -3.54 -2.70
CA ASP A 47 5.45 -2.69 -3.88
C ASP A 47 4.75 -3.43 -5.03
N GLY A 48 4.05 -2.67 -5.87
CA GLY A 48 3.50 -3.19 -7.11
C GLY A 48 4.25 -2.67 -8.32
N ALA A 49 3.93 -3.25 -9.48
CA ALA A 49 4.29 -2.63 -10.75
C ALA A 49 3.80 -1.17 -10.77
N PRO A 50 4.59 -0.24 -11.34
CA PRO A 50 4.12 1.11 -11.59
C PRO A 50 2.81 1.07 -12.37
N SER A 51 1.96 2.05 -12.10
CA SER A 51 0.65 2.23 -12.72
C SER A 51 0.70 2.41 -14.25
N GLY A 52 1.86 2.77 -14.80
CA GLY A 52 2.07 2.88 -16.25
C GLY A 52 3.50 3.18 -16.64
N ALA A 53 3.68 3.59 -17.89
CA ALA A 53 4.96 4.08 -18.40
C ALA A 53 5.30 5.47 -17.81
N PRO A 54 6.58 5.86 -17.80
CA PRO A 54 6.98 7.22 -17.47
C PRO A 54 6.24 8.26 -18.33
N GLN A 55 5.87 9.38 -17.74
CA GLN A 55 5.14 10.44 -18.42
C GLN A 55 6.10 11.47 -19.02
N ASN A 56 5.64 12.29 -19.98
CA ASN A 56 6.40 13.40 -20.55
C ASN A 56 7.85 13.03 -20.98
N PHE A 57 8.01 11.86 -21.59
CA PHE A 57 9.31 11.39 -22.05
C PHE A 57 9.86 12.32 -23.14
N THR A 58 11.06 12.85 -22.92
CA THR A 58 11.79 13.62 -23.93
C THR A 58 13.21 13.13 -24.09
N ALA A 59 13.73 13.29 -25.30
CA ALA A 59 15.11 13.04 -25.65
C ALA A 59 15.68 14.27 -26.36
N ALA A 60 16.71 14.87 -25.78
CA ALA A 60 17.37 16.06 -26.31
C ALA A 60 18.86 15.78 -26.58
N GLY A 61 19.34 16.10 -27.77
CA GLY A 61 20.77 15.99 -28.09
C GLY A 61 21.60 16.93 -27.22
N LEU A 62 22.71 16.41 -26.67
CA LEU A 62 23.70 17.21 -25.94
C LEU A 62 24.98 17.37 -26.74
N THR A 63 25.45 16.30 -27.38
CA THR A 63 26.59 16.27 -28.30
C THR A 63 26.30 15.31 -29.46
N GLU A 64 27.23 15.19 -30.42
CA GLU A 64 27.12 14.22 -31.53
C GLU A 64 26.98 12.76 -31.08
N THR A 65 27.39 12.44 -29.84
CA THR A 65 27.38 11.09 -29.29
C THR A 65 26.64 10.96 -27.96
N SER A 66 25.91 12.01 -27.53
CA SER A 66 25.17 11.98 -26.27
C SER A 66 23.79 12.61 -26.36
N VAL A 67 22.86 12.00 -25.64
CA VAL A 67 21.45 12.41 -25.55
C VAL A 67 21.07 12.47 -24.08
N ARG A 68 20.35 13.52 -23.69
CA ARG A 68 19.69 13.65 -22.39
C ARG A 68 18.27 13.12 -22.50
N LEU A 69 17.92 12.24 -21.58
CA LEU A 69 16.57 11.73 -21.43
C LEU A 69 15.93 12.37 -20.19
N THR A 70 14.67 12.79 -20.28
CA THR A 70 13.87 13.24 -19.13
C THR A 70 12.48 12.63 -19.18
N TRP A 71 11.89 12.39 -18.02
CA TRP A 71 10.54 11.87 -17.88
C TRP A 71 10.01 12.20 -16.48
N ASP A 72 8.69 12.21 -16.35
CA ASP A 72 7.96 12.29 -15.09
C ASP A 72 7.57 10.88 -14.61
N LEU A 73 7.18 10.76 -13.34
CA LEU A 73 6.75 9.49 -12.76
C LEU A 73 5.52 8.93 -13.50
N PRO A 74 5.34 7.59 -13.51
CA PRO A 74 4.10 6.96 -13.93
C PRO A 74 2.89 7.53 -13.18
N ALA A 75 1.76 7.67 -13.89
CA ALA A 75 0.54 8.31 -13.39
C ALA A 75 -0.20 7.51 -12.32
#